data_AF-A0A7V9E7J1-F1
#
_entry.id   AF-A0A7V9E7J1-F1
#
_cell.length_a   1.000
_cell.length_b   1.000
_cell.length_c   1.000
_cell.angle_alpha   90.00
_cell.angle_beta   90.00
_cell.angle_gamma   90.00
#
_symmetry.space_group_name_H-M   'P 1'
#
loop_
_entity.id
_entity.type
_entity.pdbx_description
1 polymer ?
#
loop_
_entity_poly.entity_id
_entity_poly.type
_entity_poly.pdbx_seq_one_letter_code
_entity_poly.pdbx_strand_id
1 'polypeptide(L)' 'MTESRNELSGEELIVFESVAKLLAETGRDIFDEEIATDTDLRMSDVRAALLALAGTHLEVMPREDGSITVTGVVVG' A
#
# COMPACT_ATOMS: atom_id res chain seq x y z
N MET A 1 -9.72 -12.97 18.66
CA MET A 1 -8.53 -12.19 19.00
C MET A 1 -8.00 -11.68 17.68
N THR A 2 -8.14 -10.38 17.40
CA THR A 2 -7.66 -9.79 16.15
C THR A 2 -6.21 -9.38 16.39
N GLU A 3 -5.26 -10.08 15.77
CA GLU A 3 -3.86 -9.68 15.83
C GLU A 3 -3.69 -8.41 15.01
N SER A 4 -3.43 -7.29 15.69
CA SER A 4 -3.01 -6.05 15.02
C SER A 4 -1.65 -6.30 14.37
N ARG A 5 -1.64 -6.41 13.04
CA ARG A 5 -0.41 -6.47 12.26
C ARG A 5 0.10 -5.04 12.07
N ASN A 6 1.24 -4.71 12.68
CA ASN A 6 1.81 -3.36 12.67
C ASN A 6 2.80 -3.10 11.51
N GLU A 7 3.10 -4.12 10.68
CA GLU A 7 4.11 -4.01 9.62
C GLU A 7 3.59 -4.57 8.29
N LEU A 8 3.73 -3.76 7.24
CA LEU A 8 3.48 -4.17 5.85
C LEU A 8 4.61 -5.08 5.36
N SER A 9 4.28 -6.04 4.51
CA SER A 9 5.27 -6.84 3.79
C SER A 9 5.92 -5.99 2.69
N GLY A 10 7.04 -6.47 2.14
CA GLY A 10 7.69 -5.80 1.01
C GLY A 10 6.78 -5.66 -0.22
N GLU A 11 5.99 -6.69 -0.53
CA GLU A 11 5.04 -6.66 -1.64
C GLU A 11 3.87 -5.70 -1.38
N GLU A 12 3.34 -5.67 -0.15
CA GLU A 12 2.30 -4.73 0.25
C GLU A 12 2.79 -3.28 0.15
N LEU A 13 4.05 -3.03 0.51
CA LEU A 13 4.65 -1.70 0.38
C LEU A 13 4.82 -1.30 -1.10
N ILE A 14 5.33 -2.20 -1.95
CA ILE A 14 5.49 -1.96 -3.40
C ILE A 14 4.14 -1.65 -4.04
N VAL A 15 3.11 -2.45 -3.73
CA VAL A 15 1.75 -2.22 -4.25
C VAL A 15 1.18 -0.90 -3.75
N PHE A 16 1.38 -0.57 -2.48
CA PHE A 16 0.94 0.72 -1.92
C PHE A 16 1.60 1.91 -2.61
N GLU A 17 2.92 1.88 -2.79
CA GLU A 17 3.67 2.93 -3.47
C GLU A 17 3.20 3.12 -4.92
N SER A 18 2.97 2.02 -5.63
CA SER A 18 2.46 2.04 -7.00
C SER A 18 1.06 2.65 -7.08
N VAL A 19 0.14 2.26 -6.19
CA VAL A 19 -1.21 2.85 -6.11
C VAL A 19 -1.12 4.35 -5.86
N ALA A 20 -0.33 4.78 -4.88
CA ALA A 20 -0.18 6.20 -4.54
C ALA A 20 0.38 7.02 -5.71
N LYS A 21 1.41 6.49 -6.39
CA LYS A 21 2.01 7.09 -7.57
C LYS A 21 1.00 7.22 -8.72
N LEU A 22 0.37 6.12 -9.12
CA LEU A 22 -0.58 6.09 -10.23
C LEU A 22 -1.81 6.98 -9.95
N LEU A 23 -2.26 7.08 -8.69
CA LEU A 23 -3.37 7.97 -8.32
C LEU A 23 -2.95 9.43 -8.47
N ALA A 24 -1.75 9.78 -8.00
CA ALA A 24 -1.22 11.13 -8.08
C ALA A 24 -0.97 11.58 -9.53
N GLU A 25 -0.53 10.67 -10.39
CA GLU A 25 -0.24 10.96 -11.80
C GLU A 25 -1.51 11.08 -12.65
N THR A 26 -2.50 10.21 -12.40
CA THR A 26 -3.66 10.07 -13.30
C THR A 26 -4.93 10.78 -12.80
N GLY A 27 -5.08 10.92 -11.48
CA GLY A 27 -6.27 11.51 -10.86
C GLY A 27 -7.58 10.74 -11.12
N ARG A 28 -7.50 9.46 -11.50
CA ARG A 28 -8.65 8.59 -11.79
C ARG A 28 -8.54 7.27 -11.06
N ASP A 29 -9.62 6.50 -11.13
CA ASP A 29 -9.62 5.10 -10.70
C ASP A 29 -8.56 4.31 -11.48
N ILE A 30 -7.91 3.38 -10.77
CA ILE A 30 -6.84 2.51 -11.27
C ILE A 30 -7.27 1.07 -11.14
N PHE A 31 -6.96 0.27 -12.14
CA PHE A 31 -7.22 -1.17 -12.14
C PHE A 31 -5.99 -1.96 -11.67
N ASP A 32 -6.22 -3.15 -11.13
CA ASP A 32 -5.17 -4.04 -10.62
C ASP A 32 -4.15 -4.44 -11.70
N GLU A 33 -4.56 -4.50 -12.98
CA GLU A 33 -3.65 -4.72 -14.10
C GLU A 33 -2.62 -3.60 -14.30
N GLU A 34 -3.01 -2.36 -14.00
CA GLU A 34 -2.13 -1.20 -14.12
C GLU A 34 -1.04 -1.26 -13.04
N ILE A 35 -1.42 -1.66 -11.82
CA ILE A 35 -0.50 -1.84 -10.69
C ILE A 35 0.44 -3.01 -10.96
N ALA A 36 -0.07 -4.14 -11.46
CA ALA A 36 0.77 -5.28 -11.84
C ALA A 36 1.80 -4.92 -12.92
N THR A 37 1.40 -4.09 -13.88
CA THR A 37 2.30 -3.61 -14.95
C THR A 37 3.38 -2.66 -14.38
N ASP A 38 3.01 -1.75 -13.48
CA ASP A 38 3.95 -0.79 -12.87
C ASP A 38 4.94 -1.46 -11.90
N THR A 39 4.52 -2.55 -11.24
CA THR A 39 5.32 -3.24 -10.20
C THR A 39 6.06 -4.49 -10.67
N ASP A 40 5.77 -4.99 -11.88
CA ASP A 40 6.24 -6.30 -12.38
C ASP A 40 5.83 -7.48 -11.47
N LEU A 41 4.77 -7.31 -10.69
CA LEU A 41 4.18 -8.36 -9.84
C LEU A 41 3.12 -9.15 -10.60
N ARG A 42 2.87 -10.39 -10.16
CA ARG A 42 1.74 -11.15 -10.69
C ARG A 42 0.44 -10.55 -10.18
N MET A 43 -0.60 -10.60 -11.02
CA MET A 43 -1.95 -10.15 -10.67
C MET A 43 -2.50 -10.75 -9.35
N SER A 44 -2.17 -12.02 -9.06
CA SER A 44 -2.57 -12.67 -7.81
C SER A 44 -1.97 -12.00 -6.58
N ASP A 45 -0.72 -11.59 -6.69
CA ASP A 45 0.08 -11.06 -5.59
C ASP A 45 -0.34 -9.60 -5.34
N VAL A 46 -0.58 -8.85 -6.41
CA VAL A 46 -1.21 -7.52 -6.34
C VAL A 46 -2.58 -7.59 -5.66
N ARG A 47 -3.46 -8.52 -6.06
CA ARG A 47 -4.76 -8.67 -5.41
C ARG A 47 -4.65 -9.05 -3.94
N ALA A 48 -3.74 -9.95 -3.59
CA ALA A 48 -3.52 -10.33 -2.20
C ALA A 48 -3.03 -9.14 -1.37
N ALA A 49 -2.09 -8.35 -1.88
CA ALA A 49 -1.60 -7.14 -1.24
C ALA A 49 -2.71 -6.08 -1.10
N LEU A 50 -3.50 -5.83 -2.14
CA LEU A 50 -4.63 -4.89 -2.08
C LEU A 50 -5.68 -5.32 -1.04
N LEU A 51 -5.95 -6.62 -0.92
CA LEU A 51 -6.85 -7.16 0.11
C LEU A 51 -6.26 -7.02 1.51
N ALA A 52 -4.95 -7.22 1.68
CA ALA A 52 -4.27 -7.01 2.95
C ALA A 52 -4.25 -5.52 3.35
N LEU A 53 -4.14 -4.62 2.37
CA LEU A 53 -4.22 -3.18 2.56
C LEU A 53 -5.66 -2.68 2.74
N ALA A 54 -6.67 -3.43 2.33
CA ALA A 54 -8.06 -3.04 2.47
C ALA A 54 -8.42 -2.86 3.96
N GLY A 55 -8.89 -1.66 4.32
CA GLY A 55 -9.14 -1.31 5.73
C GLY A 55 -7.89 -0.95 6.53
N THR A 56 -6.72 -0.89 5.88
CA THR A 56 -5.51 -0.33 6.49
C THR A 56 -5.59 1.19 6.44
N HIS A 57 -5.54 1.82 7.61
CA HIS A 57 -5.29 3.25 7.72
C HIS A 57 -3.80 3.50 7.90
N LEU A 58 -3.23 4.31 7.03
CA LEU A 58 -1.82 4.69 7.10
C LEU A 58 -1.71 6.10 7.68
N GLU A 59 -0.99 6.22 8.79
CA GLU A 59 -0.56 7.50 9.33
C GLU A 59 0.86 7.78 8.88
N VAL A 60 1.06 8.91 8.19
CA VAL A 60 2.37 9.37 7.72
C VAL A 60 2.83 10.54 8.58
N MET A 61 3.89 10.34 9.35
CA MET A 61 4.47 11.34 10.25
C MET A 61 5.89 11.71 9.79
N PRO A 62 6.08 12.84 9.09
CA PRO A 62 7.41 13.36 8.81
C PRO A 62 8.09 13.81 10.12
N ARG A 63 9.39 13.54 10.26
CA ARG A 63 10.21 13.93 11.42
C ARG A 63 11.18 15.05 11.08
N GLU A 64 11.62 15.78 12.10
CA GLU A 64 12.54 16.93 11.94
C GLU A 64 13.93 16.52 11.41
N ASP A 65 14.34 15.26 11.61
CA ASP A 65 15.59 14.72 11.06
C ASP A 65 15.49 14.32 9.58
N GLY A 66 14.34 14.59 8.94
CA GLY A 66 14.07 14.24 7.54
C GLY A 66 13.64 12.79 7.34
N SER A 67 13.58 11.97 8.40
CA SER A 67 12.98 10.64 8.31
C SER A 67 11.45 10.72 8.24
N ILE A 68 10.84 9.71 7.65
CA ILE A 68 9.38 9.57 7.59
C ILE A 68 9.00 8.29 8.33
N THR A 69 8.11 8.40 9.31
CA THR A 69 7.48 7.23 9.94
C THR A 69 6.14 6.97 9.28
N VAL A 70 5.92 5.77 8.77
CA VAL A 70 4.62 5.31 8.25
C VAL A 70 4.11 4.21 9.16
N THR A 71 2.94 4.42 9.77
CA THR A 71 2.28 3.42 10.64
C THR A 71 1.01 2.94 9.97
N GLY A 72 0.90 1.64 9.69
CA GLY A 72 -0.32 1.01 9.18
C GLY A 72 -1.12 0.37 10.30
N VAL A 73 -2.39 0.74 10.43
CA VAL A 73 -3.34 0.06 11.32
C VAL A 73 -4.38 -0.65 10.45
N VAL A 74 -4.38 -1.99 10.49
CA VAL A 74 -5.43 -2.81 9.88
C VAL A 74 -6.66 -2.75 10.78
N VAL A 75 -7.74 -2.11 10.32
CA VAL A 75 -9.05 -2.13 11.03
C VAL A 75 -9.86 -3.28 10.45
N GLY A 76 -9.76 -4.44 11.10
CA GLY A 76 -10.57 -5.64 10.82
C GLY A 76 -11.87 -5.69 11.61
#